data_AF-A0A6P5WWD4-F1
#
_entry.id   AF-A0A6P5WWD4-F1
#
_cell.length_a   1.000
_cell.length_b   1.000
_cell.length_c   1.000
_cell.angle_alpha   90.00
_cell.angle_beta   90.00
_cell.angle_gamma   90.00
#
_symmetry.space_group_name_H-M   'P 1'
#
loop_
_entity.id
_entity.type
_entity.pdbx_description
1 polymer ?
#
loop_
_entity_poly.entity_id
_entity_poly.type
_entity_poly.pdbx_seq_one_letter_code
_entity_poly.pdbx_strand_id
1 'polypeptide(L)'
;MPVSKVENIKYTLTCIRINSCLHIYGHIYGDCAYRLQNFVGRDIGVNLPILLNAIVVELPPDGSTMLRIGMTNPPFILEHLKEIADVLRHPCVYSFLHVPVQSGSDAILTEMNREYTVSEFRTVVDTLTELVPGMQVATDIICGFPGETDEDFAQTVNLVKEYKFPQVHISQFYPRPGTPAARMKKVPSTIVKNRSRELTSIFEAFAPYNGMEGRVERIWITEIATDGIHLVGHTKGYVQVLVIAPESMLGTSAIVKITSVGRWSVFGEVIETLTQANVKMSPEKVSIQEIRSPCSNQYESCACSKKPGPCSCGPDSCRGQDRLEECTVSRNDSWMEDRNRKNLISWLLRQRRNHENKQVENSITLGLKNKQDWALGGWGIVDMALLVGILVSFLVIVAVIMHLEFRTLLSK
;
A
#
# COMPACT_ATOMS: atom_id res chain seq x y z
N MET A 1 -13.63 37.69 26.89
CA MET A 1 -14.36 37.30 25.67
C MET A 1 -14.02 38.28 24.57
N PRO A 2 -14.00 37.85 23.30
CA PRO A 2 -13.07 36.93 22.62
C PRO A 2 -12.12 37.76 21.71
N VAL A 3 -10.99 37.29 21.16
CA VAL A 3 -10.83 36.57 19.88
C VAL A 3 -9.31 36.35 19.74
N SER A 4 -8.76 35.15 19.98
CA SER A 4 -7.37 34.80 19.58
C SER A 4 -7.00 33.31 19.78
N LYS A 5 -7.95 32.37 19.62
CA LYS A 5 -7.67 30.93 19.76
C LYS A 5 -7.83 30.10 18.48
N VAL A 6 -7.89 30.74 17.31
CA VAL A 6 -8.12 30.03 16.03
C VAL A 6 -6.89 30.01 15.10
N GLU A 7 -5.80 30.70 15.42
CA GLU A 7 -4.63 30.79 14.51
C GLU A 7 -3.49 29.80 14.80
N ASN A 8 -3.50 29.08 15.92
CA ASN A 8 -2.46 28.09 16.25
C ASN A 8 -2.72 26.66 15.75
N ILE A 9 -3.74 26.46 14.90
CA ILE A 9 -4.03 25.15 14.27
C ILE A 9 -3.35 25.02 12.89
N LYS A 10 -2.75 26.09 12.34
CA LYS A 10 -2.21 26.06 10.97
C LYS A 10 -0.76 25.64 10.82
N TYR A 11 0.01 25.53 11.89
CA TYR A 11 1.42 25.11 11.82
C TYR A 11 1.80 24.42 13.12
N THR A 12 1.52 23.11 13.26
CA THR A 12 2.19 22.12 14.15
C THR A 12 1.34 20.84 14.16
N LEU A 13 1.47 20.01 13.12
CA LEU A 13 1.36 18.55 13.24
C LEU A 13 2.79 17.98 13.33
N THR A 14 3.62 18.66 14.11
CA THR A 14 4.98 18.24 14.45
C THR A 14 4.86 17.23 15.58
N CYS A 15 5.29 16.00 15.32
CA CYS A 15 5.65 14.97 16.31
C CYS A 15 4.83 14.98 17.61
N ILE A 16 3.79 14.14 17.67
CA ILE A 16 3.28 13.65 18.96
C ILE A 16 4.41 12.85 19.61
N ARG A 17 5.18 13.52 20.47
CA ARG A 17 6.19 12.92 21.34
C ARG A 17 5.46 12.38 22.57
N ILE A 18 4.76 11.27 22.42
CA ILE A 18 4.40 10.43 23.57
C ILE A 18 5.66 9.66 23.92
N ASN A 19 6.21 9.93 25.11
CA ASN A 19 7.32 9.16 25.66
C ASN A 19 6.96 7.66 25.60
N SER A 20 7.86 6.87 25.01
CA SER A 20 7.80 5.41 24.74
C SER A 20 7.37 5.04 23.30
N CYS A 21 8.37 4.89 22.41
CA CYS A 21 8.34 4.16 21.13
C CYS A 21 7.19 4.40 20.13
N LEU A 22 6.98 5.64 19.68
CA LEU A 22 6.27 5.92 18.42
C LEU A 22 7.19 6.69 17.47
N HIS A 23 7.80 6.00 16.49
CA HIS A 23 8.53 6.66 15.40
C HIS A 23 7.55 6.98 14.26
N ILE A 24 7.12 8.23 14.21
CA ILE A 24 6.39 8.80 13.06
C ILE A 24 7.44 9.17 12.01
N TYR A 25 7.51 8.42 10.91
CA TYR A 25 8.21 8.85 9.70
C TYR A 25 7.19 9.54 8.80
N GLY A 26 6.99 10.84 8.99
CA GLY A 26 6.30 11.69 8.03
C GLY A 26 7.31 12.43 7.18
N HIS A 27 7.47 12.07 5.91
CA HIS A 27 7.93 13.05 4.94
C HIS A 27 6.73 13.96 4.63
N ILE A 28 6.98 15.27 4.70
CA ILE A 28 6.01 16.35 4.56
C ILE A 28 5.39 16.30 3.16
N TYR A 29 4.36 15.48 2.91
CA TYR A 29 3.41 15.57 1.77
C TYR A 29 2.26 14.56 1.99
N GLY A 30 1.10 15.01 2.49
CA GLY A 30 -0.22 14.35 2.36
C GLY A 30 -0.48 12.97 3.00
N ASP A 31 0.55 12.21 3.35
CA ASP A 31 0.44 10.86 3.91
C ASP A 31 1.02 10.80 5.33
N CYS A 32 0.19 10.45 6.31
CA CYS A 32 0.68 10.05 7.62
C CYS A 32 0.85 8.53 7.64
N ALA A 33 2.04 8.07 7.23
CA ALA A 33 2.42 6.68 7.40
C ALA A 33 2.87 6.43 8.84
N TYR A 34 2.00 5.80 9.65
CA TYR A 34 2.39 5.35 10.98
C TYR A 34 3.02 3.96 10.87
N ARG A 35 4.35 3.91 10.96
CA ARG A 35 5.07 2.65 11.13
C ARG A 35 4.92 2.21 12.59
N LEU A 36 3.78 1.60 12.91
CA LEU A 36 3.61 0.83 14.14
C LEU A 36 4.47 -0.41 14.00
N GLN A 37 5.55 -0.50 14.78
CA GLN A 37 6.47 -1.62 14.72
C GLN A 37 6.52 -2.25 16.11
N ASN A 38 5.67 -3.26 16.32
CA ASN A 38 5.50 -4.05 17.55
C ASN A 38 5.11 -3.23 18.82
N PHE A 39 4.13 -3.74 19.56
CA PHE A 39 3.79 -3.33 20.93
C PHE A 39 3.59 -1.82 21.16
N VAL A 40 2.47 -1.27 20.71
CA VAL A 40 2.00 0.03 21.21
C VAL A 40 0.80 -0.20 22.11
N GLY A 41 0.95 0.06 23.42
CA GLY A 41 -0.16 0.25 24.35
C GLY A 41 -0.35 -0.81 25.44
N ARG A 42 0.07 -2.07 25.24
CA ARG A 42 -0.22 -3.15 26.22
C ARG A 42 0.44 -2.90 27.57
N ASP A 43 1.60 -2.26 27.56
CA ASP A 43 2.37 -1.80 28.71
C ASP A 43 1.67 -0.69 29.51
N ILE A 44 0.76 0.06 28.87
CA ILE A 44 -0.04 1.13 29.48
C ILE A 44 -1.55 0.83 29.54
N GLY A 45 -1.94 -0.43 29.33
CA GLY A 45 -3.35 -0.86 29.40
C GLY A 45 -4.22 -0.45 28.19
N VAL A 46 -3.61 -0.06 27.07
CA VAL A 46 -4.27 0.30 25.81
C VAL A 46 -4.08 -0.82 24.79
N ASN A 47 -5.07 -1.06 23.93
CA ASN A 47 -4.92 -1.98 22.80
C ASN A 47 -4.87 -1.22 21.47
N LEU A 48 -4.40 -1.91 20.43
CA LEU A 48 -4.21 -1.33 19.10
C LEU A 48 -5.51 -0.69 18.54
N PRO A 49 -6.70 -1.31 18.64
CA PRO A 49 -7.95 -0.69 18.21
C PRO A 49 -8.26 0.64 18.89
N ILE A 50 -8.06 0.78 20.20
CA ILE A 50 -8.33 2.03 20.91
C ILE A 50 -7.47 3.16 20.34
N LEU A 51 -6.17 2.89 20.14
CA LEU A 51 -5.25 3.86 19.55
C LEU A 51 -5.66 4.24 18.13
N LEU A 52 -5.95 3.24 17.29
CA LEU A 52 -6.33 3.48 15.90
C LEU A 52 -7.62 4.29 15.78
N ASN A 53 -8.63 3.98 16.59
CA ASN A 53 -9.88 4.75 16.62
C ASN A 53 -9.64 6.20 17.07
N ALA A 54 -8.78 6.43 18.06
CA ALA A 54 -8.41 7.78 18.49
C ALA A 54 -7.73 8.57 17.35
N ILE A 55 -6.86 7.93 16.56
CA ILE A 55 -6.22 8.58 15.40
C ILE A 55 -7.26 8.87 14.31
N VAL A 56 -8.15 7.92 14.02
CA VAL A 56 -9.16 8.06 12.96
C VAL A 56 -10.11 9.25 13.22
N VAL A 57 -10.47 9.49 14.49
CA VAL A 57 -11.32 10.63 14.89
C VAL A 57 -10.67 11.98 14.56
N GLU A 58 -9.34 12.05 14.57
CA GLU A 58 -8.58 13.27 14.28
C GLU A 58 -8.30 13.47 12.79
N LEU A 59 -8.64 12.50 11.93
CA LEU A 59 -8.42 12.61 10.48
C LEU A 59 -9.38 13.62 9.84
N PRO A 60 -8.92 14.42 8.86
CA PRO A 60 -9.77 15.33 8.12
C PRO A 60 -10.94 14.61 7.43
N PRO A 61 -12.18 15.11 7.56
CA PRO A 61 -13.37 14.47 6.96
C PRO A 61 -13.44 14.61 5.44
N ASP A 62 -12.61 15.47 4.84
CA ASP A 62 -12.54 15.68 3.38
C ASP A 62 -11.73 14.60 2.64
N GLY A 63 -11.15 13.65 3.39
CA GLY A 63 -10.30 12.59 2.83
C GLY A 63 -9.04 13.11 2.17
N SER A 64 -8.57 14.31 2.52
CA SER A 64 -7.32 14.86 2.02
C SER A 64 -6.09 14.11 2.53
N THR A 65 -6.21 13.45 3.68
CA THR A 65 -5.12 12.69 4.33
C THR A 65 -5.50 11.24 4.47
N MET A 66 -4.54 10.35 4.21
CA MET A 66 -4.67 8.92 4.45
C MET A 66 -3.80 8.44 5.61
N LEU A 67 -4.36 7.53 6.39
CA LEU A 67 -3.68 6.75 7.42
C LEU A 67 -3.26 5.41 6.83
N ARG A 68 -1.96 5.12 6.83
CA ARG A 68 -1.43 3.77 6.60
C ARG A 68 -1.10 3.11 7.92
N ILE A 69 -1.70 1.94 8.15
CA ILE A 69 -1.31 1.07 9.26
C ILE A 69 -0.02 0.34 8.87
N GLY A 70 0.98 0.40 9.76
CA GLY A 70 2.25 -0.29 9.60
C GLY A 70 2.15 -1.82 9.68
N MET A 71 3.32 -2.46 9.70
CA MET A 71 3.43 -3.91 9.82
C MET A 71 2.97 -4.41 11.19
N THR A 72 2.10 -5.42 11.22
CA THR A 72 1.57 -5.98 12.48
C THR A 72 1.60 -7.51 12.43
N ASN A 73 2.07 -8.16 13.51
CA ASN A 73 2.12 -9.63 13.58
C ASN A 73 0.70 -10.23 13.75
N PRO A 74 0.45 -11.46 13.27
CA PRO A 74 -0.87 -12.10 13.32
C PRO A 74 -1.56 -12.11 14.70
N PRO A 75 -0.91 -12.43 15.85
CA PRO A 75 -1.59 -12.53 17.13
C PRO A 75 -2.32 -11.24 17.56
N PHE A 76 -1.70 -10.07 17.33
CA PHE A 76 -2.29 -8.78 17.70
C PHE A 76 -3.51 -8.44 16.85
N ILE A 77 -3.55 -8.95 15.62
CA ILE A 77 -4.69 -8.76 14.73
C ILE A 77 -5.80 -9.73 15.12
N LEU A 78 -5.43 -10.99 15.37
CA LEU A 78 -6.35 -12.07 15.70
C LEU A 78 -7.19 -11.75 16.94
N GLU A 79 -6.59 -11.17 17.98
CA GLU A 79 -7.29 -10.74 19.21
C GLU A 79 -8.37 -9.67 18.96
N HIS A 80 -8.29 -8.91 17.85
CA HIS A 80 -9.11 -7.73 17.58
C HIS A 80 -9.55 -7.60 16.11
N LEU A 81 -9.85 -8.73 15.46
CA LEU A 81 -10.04 -8.78 14.00
C LEU A 81 -11.14 -7.84 13.50
N LYS A 82 -12.28 -7.81 14.18
CA LYS A 82 -13.44 -7.02 13.76
C LYS A 82 -13.18 -5.53 13.91
N GLU A 83 -12.59 -5.15 15.03
CA GLU A 83 -12.27 -3.76 15.33
C GLU A 83 -11.19 -3.21 14.40
N ILE A 84 -10.20 -4.04 14.04
CA ILE A 84 -9.19 -3.67 13.03
C ILE A 84 -9.81 -3.57 11.64
N ALA A 85 -10.70 -4.50 11.27
CA ALA A 85 -11.44 -4.41 10.01
C ALA A 85 -12.27 -3.13 9.94
N ASP A 86 -12.93 -2.74 11.04
CA ASP A 86 -13.70 -1.49 11.13
C ASP A 86 -12.84 -0.26 10.89
N VAL A 87 -11.64 -0.21 11.47
CA VAL A 87 -10.66 0.86 11.20
C VAL A 87 -10.24 0.87 9.74
N LEU A 88 -9.90 -0.29 9.17
CA LEU A 88 -9.45 -0.41 7.77
C LEU A 88 -10.55 -0.04 6.75
N ARG A 89 -11.83 -0.14 7.12
CA ARG A 89 -12.97 0.32 6.30
C ARG A 89 -13.12 1.84 6.29
N HIS A 90 -12.52 2.57 7.23
CA HIS A 90 -12.68 4.02 7.32
C HIS A 90 -12.19 4.71 6.03
N PRO A 91 -12.92 5.69 5.45
CA PRO A 91 -12.57 6.30 4.16
C PRO A 91 -11.15 6.87 4.08
N CYS A 92 -10.62 7.38 5.19
CA CYS A 92 -9.28 7.95 5.29
C CYS A 92 -8.20 6.96 5.75
N VAL A 93 -8.43 5.64 5.72
CA VAL A 93 -7.45 4.61 6.11
C VAL A 93 -7.18 3.67 4.93
N TYR A 94 -5.94 3.39 4.56
CA TYR A 94 -5.69 2.46 3.44
C TYR A 94 -6.27 1.07 3.73
N SER A 95 -6.93 0.46 2.75
CA SER A 95 -7.37 -0.95 2.80
C SER A 95 -6.18 -1.87 2.47
N PHE A 96 -5.12 -1.72 3.27
CA PHE A 96 -3.85 -2.38 3.13
C PHE A 96 -3.28 -2.71 4.50
N LEU A 97 -2.72 -3.92 4.66
CA LEU A 97 -1.99 -4.29 5.85
C LEU A 97 -0.79 -5.17 5.51
N HIS A 98 0.31 -4.94 6.20
CA HIS A 98 1.50 -5.79 6.09
C HIS A 98 1.51 -6.77 7.25
N VAL A 99 1.24 -8.04 6.94
CA VAL A 99 1.13 -9.14 7.91
C VAL A 99 2.20 -10.19 7.59
N PRO A 100 3.31 -10.24 8.35
CA PRO A 100 4.40 -11.15 8.06
C PRO A 100 4.07 -12.58 8.47
N VAL A 101 3.98 -13.52 7.53
CA VAL A 101 3.85 -14.95 7.85
C VAL A 101 5.20 -15.58 8.15
N GLN A 102 6.26 -15.14 7.48
CA GLN A 102 7.67 -15.57 7.61
C GLN A 102 7.96 -16.98 7.05
N SER A 103 7.10 -17.96 7.32
CA SER A 103 7.17 -19.32 6.74
C SER A 103 5.76 -19.90 6.60
N GLY A 104 5.55 -20.75 5.59
CA GLY A 104 4.32 -21.53 5.47
C GLY A 104 4.35 -22.86 6.22
N SER A 105 5.34 -23.12 7.07
CA SER A 105 5.44 -24.33 7.90
C SER A 105 5.35 -24.00 9.39
N ASP A 106 4.39 -24.61 10.09
CA ASP A 106 4.23 -24.46 11.54
C ASP A 106 5.46 -24.96 12.33
N ALA A 107 6.17 -25.97 11.81
CA ALA A 107 7.41 -26.44 12.41
C ALA A 107 8.47 -25.32 12.39
N ILE A 108 8.61 -24.64 11.26
CA ILE A 108 9.55 -23.53 11.12
C ILE A 108 9.09 -22.28 11.86
N LEU A 109 7.80 -21.97 11.89
CA LEU A 109 7.26 -20.90 12.72
C LEU A 109 7.56 -21.12 14.21
N THR A 110 7.41 -22.36 14.68
CA THR A 110 7.75 -22.74 16.06
C THR A 110 9.24 -22.54 16.34
N GLU A 111 10.12 -23.01 15.44
CA GLU A 111 11.58 -22.83 15.58
C GLU A 111 12.01 -21.35 15.47
N MET A 112 11.26 -20.52 14.74
CA MET A 112 11.39 -19.06 14.71
C MET A 112 10.86 -18.38 15.99
N ASN A 113 10.32 -19.14 16.94
CA ASN A 113 9.66 -18.65 18.15
C ASN A 113 8.50 -17.68 17.83
N ARG A 114 7.67 -18.05 16.86
CA ARG A 114 6.42 -17.35 16.53
C ARG A 114 5.28 -17.90 17.39
N GLU A 115 4.50 -16.99 17.95
CA GLU A 115 3.32 -17.30 18.77
C GLU A 115 2.04 -17.41 17.91
N TYR A 116 2.18 -17.91 16.68
CA TYR A 116 1.07 -18.14 15.75
C TYR A 116 1.42 -19.25 14.76
N THR A 117 0.36 -19.86 14.25
CA THR A 117 0.37 -20.89 13.20
C THR A 117 0.01 -20.28 11.84
N VAL A 118 0.26 -21.05 10.78
CA VAL A 118 -0.21 -20.75 9.43
C VAL A 118 -1.73 -20.66 9.41
N SER A 119 -2.44 -21.49 10.18
CA SER A 119 -3.91 -21.46 10.25
C SER A 119 -4.47 -20.15 10.84
N GLU A 120 -3.79 -19.59 11.84
CA GLU A 120 -4.15 -18.30 12.42
C GLU A 120 -3.81 -17.15 11.48
N PHE A 121 -2.68 -17.23 10.77
CA PHE A 121 -2.36 -16.29 9.70
C PHE A 121 -3.44 -16.30 8.61
N ARG A 122 -3.88 -17.48 8.15
CA ARG A 122 -4.98 -17.62 7.18
C ARG A 122 -6.25 -16.98 7.70
N THR A 123 -6.63 -17.28 8.95
CA THR A 123 -7.79 -16.68 9.61
C THR A 123 -7.74 -15.15 9.56
N VAL A 124 -6.57 -14.55 9.83
CA VAL A 124 -6.39 -13.10 9.73
C VAL A 124 -6.60 -12.59 8.30
N VAL A 125 -5.93 -13.20 7.32
CA VAL A 125 -6.00 -12.74 5.92
C VAL A 125 -7.41 -12.90 5.35
N ASP A 126 -8.02 -14.06 5.56
CA ASP A 126 -9.35 -14.39 5.03
C ASP A 126 -10.41 -13.45 5.62
N THR A 127 -10.41 -13.27 6.94
CA THR A 127 -11.37 -12.41 7.64
C THR A 127 -11.22 -10.95 7.20
N LEU A 128 -9.99 -10.43 7.10
CA LEU A 128 -9.78 -9.05 6.65
C LEU A 128 -10.20 -8.87 5.18
N THR A 129 -9.93 -9.86 4.33
CA THR A 129 -10.30 -9.81 2.92
C THR A 129 -11.82 -9.86 2.74
N GLU A 130 -12.53 -10.61 3.57
CA GLU A 130 -13.99 -10.66 3.59
C GLU A 130 -14.61 -9.35 4.09
N LEU A 131 -14.10 -8.80 5.20
CA LEU A 131 -14.71 -7.65 5.87
C LEU A 131 -14.33 -6.30 5.26
N VAL A 132 -13.15 -6.18 4.65
CA VAL A 132 -12.61 -4.90 4.15
C VAL A 132 -12.62 -4.88 2.63
N PRO A 133 -13.48 -4.08 1.98
CA PRO A 133 -13.53 -3.99 0.52
C PRO A 133 -12.18 -3.56 -0.07
N GLY A 134 -11.69 -4.31 -1.05
CA GLY A 134 -10.43 -4.02 -1.73
C GLY A 134 -9.19 -4.19 -0.85
N MET A 135 -9.28 -5.03 0.19
CA MET A 135 -8.15 -5.34 1.07
C MET A 135 -6.95 -5.87 0.28
N GLN A 136 -5.77 -5.32 0.57
CA GLN A 136 -4.50 -5.84 0.10
C GLN A 136 -3.60 -6.23 1.26
N VAL A 137 -2.99 -7.41 1.17
CA VAL A 137 -2.07 -7.90 2.19
C VAL A 137 -0.67 -8.02 1.60
N ALA A 138 0.30 -7.38 2.26
CA ALA A 138 1.71 -7.65 2.05
C ALA A 138 2.21 -8.65 3.09
N THR A 139 3.18 -9.49 2.73
CA THR A 139 3.79 -10.43 3.67
C THR A 139 5.30 -10.52 3.51
N ASP A 140 5.97 -11.04 4.54
CA ASP A 140 7.40 -11.33 4.53
C ASP A 140 7.61 -12.84 4.59
N ILE A 141 8.62 -13.33 3.86
CA ILE A 141 9.08 -14.73 3.89
C ILE A 141 10.58 -14.74 4.16
N ILE A 142 11.03 -15.66 5.03
CA ILE A 142 12.44 -15.96 5.27
C ILE A 142 12.73 -17.36 4.75
N CYS A 143 13.48 -17.45 3.65
CA CYS A 143 13.97 -18.71 3.11
C CYS A 143 15.23 -19.16 3.85
N GLY A 144 15.34 -20.46 4.14
CA GLY A 144 16.56 -21.06 4.65
C GLY A 144 16.78 -20.87 6.15
N PHE A 145 15.70 -20.71 6.93
CA PHE A 145 15.81 -20.73 8.38
C PHE A 145 16.46 -22.06 8.84
N PRO A 146 17.34 -22.06 9.86
CA PRO A 146 17.99 -23.28 10.31
C PRO A 146 16.97 -24.38 10.66
N GLY A 147 17.12 -25.55 10.04
CA GLY A 147 16.16 -26.66 10.18
C GLY A 147 15.14 -26.79 9.05
N GLU A 148 15.00 -25.79 8.16
CA GLU A 148 14.03 -25.81 7.04
C GLU A 148 14.28 -26.96 6.06
N THR A 149 13.32 -27.89 5.99
CA THR A 149 13.28 -29.03 5.06
C THR A 149 12.68 -28.65 3.71
N ASP A 150 12.74 -29.56 2.75
CA ASP A 150 12.13 -29.33 1.43
C ASP A 150 10.59 -29.33 1.53
N GLU A 151 10.04 -30.15 2.42
CA GLU A 151 8.60 -30.17 2.75
C GLU A 151 8.14 -28.84 3.34
N ASP A 152 8.91 -28.26 4.27
CA ASP A 152 8.60 -26.94 4.87
C ASP A 152 8.60 -25.83 3.82
N PHE A 153 9.59 -25.86 2.92
CA PHE A 153 9.66 -24.89 1.84
C PHE A 153 8.51 -25.07 0.85
N ALA A 154 8.12 -26.31 0.53
CA ALA A 154 6.97 -26.59 -0.32
C ALA A 154 5.66 -26.06 0.27
N GLN A 155 5.46 -26.14 1.59
CA GLN A 155 4.31 -25.53 2.27
C GLN A 155 4.31 -24.00 2.12
N THR A 156 5.48 -23.36 2.25
CA THR A 156 5.65 -21.92 2.01
C THR A 156 5.28 -21.53 0.57
N VAL A 157 5.76 -22.28 -0.42
CA VAL A 157 5.42 -22.08 -1.83
C VAL A 157 3.91 -22.21 -2.06
N ASN A 158 3.27 -23.22 -1.47
CA ASN A 158 1.84 -23.46 -1.63
C ASN A 158 1.01 -22.30 -1.06
N LEU A 159 1.36 -21.79 0.12
CA LEU A 159 0.70 -20.63 0.72
C LEU A 159 0.78 -19.39 -0.18
N VAL A 160 1.97 -19.12 -0.75
CA VAL A 160 2.15 -17.97 -1.66
C VAL A 160 1.35 -18.13 -2.95
N LYS A 161 1.25 -19.35 -3.50
CA LYS A 161 0.43 -19.66 -4.69
C LYS A 161 -1.07 -19.56 -4.42
N GLU A 162 -1.51 -19.93 -3.24
CA GLU A 162 -2.90 -19.90 -2.79
C GLU A 162 -3.40 -18.45 -2.73
N TYR A 163 -2.70 -17.60 -2.00
CA TYR A 163 -3.13 -16.22 -1.76
C TYR A 163 -2.75 -15.23 -2.85
N LYS A 164 -1.72 -15.52 -3.66
CA LYS A 164 -1.21 -14.63 -4.72
C LYS A 164 -1.05 -13.18 -4.26
N PHE A 165 -0.43 -13.00 -3.09
CA PHE A 165 -0.27 -11.68 -2.48
C PHE A 165 0.29 -10.65 -3.48
N PRO A 166 -0.22 -9.41 -3.51
CA PRO A 166 0.30 -8.35 -4.38
C PRO A 166 1.75 -8.00 -4.05
N GLN A 167 2.13 -8.12 -2.78
CA GLN A 167 3.46 -7.78 -2.26
C GLN A 167 3.99 -8.91 -1.36
N VAL A 168 5.16 -9.47 -1.70
CA VAL A 168 5.87 -10.46 -0.89
C VAL A 168 7.33 -10.03 -0.77
N HIS A 169 7.81 -9.80 0.45
CA HIS A 169 9.22 -9.55 0.69
C HIS A 169 9.93 -10.87 0.99
N ILE A 170 10.70 -11.35 0.02
CA ILE A 170 11.46 -12.60 0.14
C ILE A 170 12.87 -12.27 0.61
N SER A 171 13.23 -12.79 1.77
CA SER A 171 14.56 -12.64 2.36
C SER A 171 15.22 -14.00 2.57
N GLN A 172 16.55 -14.03 2.55
CA GLN A 172 17.32 -15.21 2.95
C GLN A 172 17.65 -15.08 4.44
N PHE A 173 17.58 -16.18 5.17
CA PHE A 173 17.96 -16.18 6.58
C PHE A 173 19.41 -15.71 6.74
N TYR A 174 19.60 -14.71 7.60
CA TYR A 174 20.90 -14.23 7.99
C TYR A 174 21.04 -14.35 9.53
N PRO A 175 22.02 -15.14 10.03
CA PRO A 175 22.19 -15.34 11.46
C PRO A 175 22.62 -14.04 12.13
N ARG A 176 21.81 -13.55 13.07
CA ARG A 176 22.15 -12.39 13.88
C ARG A 176 22.94 -12.83 15.12
N PRO A 177 24.15 -12.28 15.37
CA PRO A 177 24.93 -12.61 16.57
C PRO A 177 24.09 -12.50 17.85
N GLY A 178 24.27 -13.46 18.77
CA GLY A 178 23.54 -13.51 20.05
C GLY A 178 22.17 -14.20 20.01
N THR A 179 21.60 -14.47 18.83
CA THR A 179 20.29 -15.16 18.73
C THR A 179 20.44 -16.70 18.87
N PRO A 180 19.40 -17.41 19.35
CA PRO A 180 19.37 -18.88 19.32
C PRO A 180 19.62 -19.44 17.92
N ALA A 181 18.97 -18.85 16.91
CA ALA A 181 19.10 -19.25 15.51
C ALA A 181 20.53 -19.15 14.96
N ALA A 182 21.38 -18.27 15.49
CA ALA A 182 22.78 -18.19 15.07
C ALA A 182 23.61 -19.42 15.44
N ARG A 183 23.19 -20.19 16.45
CA ARG A 183 23.87 -21.42 16.92
C ARG A 183 23.34 -22.70 16.27
N MET A 184 22.23 -22.61 15.54
CA MET A 184 21.60 -23.76 14.88
C MET A 184 22.39 -24.19 13.63
N LYS A 185 22.21 -25.46 13.23
CA LYS A 185 22.79 -25.99 11.99
C LYS A 185 22.12 -25.31 10.79
N LYS A 186 22.91 -24.56 10.03
CA LYS A 186 22.41 -23.80 8.87
C LYS A 186 22.04 -24.71 7.71
N VAL A 187 21.02 -24.29 6.96
CA VAL A 187 20.75 -24.84 5.63
C VAL A 187 21.89 -24.44 4.69
N PRO A 188 22.40 -25.35 3.83
CA PRO A 188 23.43 -25.03 2.85
C PRO A 188 23.06 -23.80 2.00
N SER A 189 24.01 -22.88 1.81
CA SER A 189 23.77 -21.60 1.12
C SER A 189 23.25 -21.77 -0.31
N THR A 190 23.67 -22.84 -1.00
CA THR A 190 23.18 -23.20 -2.34
C THR A 190 21.68 -23.49 -2.33
N ILE A 191 21.19 -24.23 -1.32
CA ILE A 191 19.76 -24.54 -1.14
C ILE A 191 18.98 -23.26 -0.83
N VAL A 192 19.46 -22.43 0.11
CA VAL A 192 18.80 -21.15 0.44
C VAL A 192 18.69 -20.22 -0.77
N LYS A 193 19.74 -20.17 -1.60
CA LYS A 193 19.75 -19.39 -2.84
C LYS A 193 18.77 -19.93 -3.88
N ASN A 194 18.66 -21.26 -4.01
CA ASN A 194 17.71 -21.88 -4.93
C ASN A 194 16.26 -21.64 -4.48
N ARG A 195 15.96 -21.83 -3.19
CA ARG A 195 14.63 -21.59 -2.60
C ARG A 195 14.16 -20.15 -2.80
N SER A 196 15.00 -19.17 -2.45
CA SER A 196 14.67 -17.76 -2.64
C SER A 196 14.43 -17.41 -4.11
N ARG A 197 15.26 -17.92 -5.04
CA ARG A 197 15.06 -17.73 -6.49
C ARG A 197 13.76 -18.35 -6.99
N GLU A 198 13.48 -19.58 -6.58
CA GLU A 198 12.24 -20.27 -6.96
C GLU A 198 11.01 -19.50 -6.49
N LEU A 199 11.00 -19.08 -5.23
CA LEU A 199 9.88 -18.32 -4.67
C LEU A 199 9.73 -16.95 -5.35
N THR A 200 10.85 -16.27 -5.66
CA THR A 200 10.83 -15.03 -6.46
C THR A 200 10.21 -15.27 -7.83
N SER A 201 10.62 -16.30 -8.56
CA SER A 201 10.05 -16.61 -9.88
C SER A 201 8.55 -16.92 -9.82
N ILE A 202 8.10 -17.64 -8.79
CA ILE A 202 6.67 -17.92 -8.57
C ILE A 202 5.90 -16.62 -8.32
N PHE A 203 6.40 -15.78 -7.41
CA PHE A 203 5.79 -14.50 -7.11
C PHE A 203 5.77 -13.58 -8.33
N GLU A 204 6.87 -13.45 -9.06
CA GLU A 204 6.96 -12.61 -10.26
C GLU A 204 5.98 -13.02 -11.37
N ALA A 205 5.60 -14.30 -11.43
CA ALA A 205 4.59 -14.79 -12.38
C ALA A 205 3.15 -14.32 -12.07
N PHE A 206 2.89 -13.77 -10.88
CA PHE A 206 1.58 -13.22 -10.55
C PHE A 206 1.32 -11.87 -11.23
N ALA A 207 0.06 -11.61 -11.58
CA ALA A 207 -0.38 -10.34 -12.16
C ALA A 207 -1.49 -9.73 -11.29
N PRO A 208 -1.14 -9.20 -10.10
CA PRO A 208 -2.12 -8.81 -9.07
C PRO A 208 -3.02 -7.64 -9.50
N TYR A 209 -2.60 -6.85 -10.49
CA TYR A 209 -3.31 -5.64 -10.94
C TYR A 209 -4.08 -5.85 -12.26
N ASN A 210 -4.14 -7.09 -12.76
CA ASN A 210 -4.95 -7.39 -13.95
C ASN A 210 -6.41 -6.99 -13.74
N GLY A 211 -6.99 -6.29 -14.72
CA GLY A 211 -8.36 -5.78 -14.64
C GLY A 211 -8.49 -4.40 -13.98
N MET A 212 -7.39 -3.76 -13.60
CA MET A 212 -7.39 -2.34 -13.18
C MET A 212 -7.37 -1.36 -14.35
N GLU A 213 -6.93 -1.79 -15.54
CA GLU A 213 -6.92 -0.93 -16.74
C GLU A 213 -8.32 -0.38 -17.06
N GLY A 214 -8.38 0.92 -17.34
CA GLY A 214 -9.62 1.63 -17.62
C GLY A 214 -10.40 2.08 -16.38
N ARG A 215 -10.06 1.58 -15.17
CA ARG A 215 -10.70 2.05 -13.92
C ARG A 215 -10.33 3.50 -13.63
N VAL A 216 -11.24 4.18 -12.95
CA VAL A 216 -11.06 5.54 -12.44
C VAL A 216 -10.95 5.45 -10.93
N GLU A 217 -9.83 5.89 -10.39
CA GLU A 217 -9.50 5.76 -8.96
C GLU A 217 -9.05 7.12 -8.41
N ARG A 218 -9.29 7.36 -7.13
CA ARG A 218 -8.62 8.45 -6.41
C ARG A 218 -7.25 7.97 -5.95
N ILE A 219 -6.24 8.83 -6.12
CA ILE A 219 -4.89 8.60 -5.59
C ILE A 219 -4.44 9.75 -4.68
N TRP A 220 -3.60 9.43 -3.70
CA TRP A 220 -2.87 10.39 -2.87
C TRP A 220 -1.41 10.41 -3.29
N ILE A 221 -0.92 11.58 -3.72
CA ILE A 221 0.39 11.75 -4.37
C ILE A 221 1.43 12.13 -3.32
N THR A 222 2.49 11.33 -3.20
CA THR A 222 3.41 11.40 -2.06
C THR A 222 4.85 11.66 -2.44
N GLU A 223 5.29 11.15 -3.58
CA GLU A 223 6.71 11.13 -3.94
C GLU A 223 6.93 11.28 -5.45
N ILE A 224 8.16 11.62 -5.82
CA ILE A 224 8.64 11.58 -7.20
C ILE A 224 9.29 10.21 -7.40
N ALA A 225 8.93 9.52 -8.49
CA ALA A 225 9.49 8.22 -8.83
C ALA A 225 11.00 8.31 -9.10
N THR A 226 11.70 7.18 -9.00
CA THR A 226 13.15 7.10 -9.22
C THR A 226 13.58 7.51 -10.62
N ASP A 227 12.67 7.47 -11.60
CA ASP A 227 12.94 7.94 -12.96
C ASP A 227 12.96 9.47 -13.10
N GLY A 228 12.48 10.21 -12.09
CA GLY A 228 12.38 11.68 -12.11
C GLY A 228 11.33 12.23 -13.07
N ILE A 229 10.51 11.38 -13.68
CA ILE A 229 9.50 11.75 -14.68
C ILE A 229 8.10 11.61 -14.09
N HIS A 230 7.85 10.55 -13.34
CA HIS A 230 6.54 10.27 -12.78
C HIS A 230 6.43 10.76 -11.34
N LEU A 231 5.25 11.23 -10.96
CA LEU A 231 4.84 11.25 -9.56
C LEU A 231 4.25 9.89 -9.20
N VAL A 232 4.40 9.52 -7.93
CA VAL A 232 3.82 8.33 -7.35
C VAL A 232 2.67 8.74 -6.44
N GLY A 233 1.52 8.14 -6.67
CA GLY A 233 0.44 8.15 -5.70
C GLY A 233 -0.10 6.76 -5.41
N HIS A 234 -0.94 6.65 -4.39
CA HIS A 234 -1.49 5.38 -3.94
C HIS A 234 -3.01 5.39 -4.02
N THR A 235 -3.61 4.30 -4.50
CA THR A 235 -5.07 4.09 -4.38
C THR A 235 -5.46 3.78 -2.94
N LYS A 236 -6.77 3.67 -2.68
CA LYS A 236 -7.31 3.19 -1.39
C LYS A 236 -6.71 1.84 -0.93
N GLY A 237 -6.51 0.91 -1.86
CA GLY A 237 -5.86 -0.39 -1.61
C GLY A 237 -4.33 -0.34 -1.54
N TYR A 238 -3.75 0.86 -1.48
CA TYR A 238 -2.32 1.11 -1.48
C TYR A 238 -1.57 0.60 -2.72
N VAL A 239 -2.29 0.47 -3.85
CA VAL A 239 -1.67 0.20 -5.15
C VAL A 239 -0.95 1.45 -5.64
N GLN A 240 0.33 1.29 -5.99
CA GLN A 240 1.16 2.34 -6.53
C GLN A 240 0.73 2.72 -7.95
N VAL A 241 0.45 4.01 -8.17
CA VAL A 241 0.04 4.60 -9.45
C VAL A 241 1.07 5.64 -9.87
N LEU A 242 1.66 5.44 -11.05
CA LEU A 242 2.59 6.37 -11.68
C LEU A 242 1.84 7.31 -12.62
N VAL A 243 2.01 8.62 -12.42
CA VAL A 243 1.36 9.65 -13.23
C VAL A 243 2.35 10.73 -13.68
N ILE A 244 2.19 11.23 -14.89
CA ILE A 244 2.95 12.40 -15.35
C ILE A 244 2.16 13.65 -14.95
N ALA A 245 2.69 14.39 -13.98
CA ALA A 245 2.04 15.55 -13.39
C ALA A 245 3.09 16.54 -12.84
N PRO A 246 2.76 17.84 -12.72
CA PRO A 246 3.69 18.81 -12.15
C PRO A 246 3.95 18.53 -10.66
N GLU A 247 5.18 18.74 -10.21
CA GLU A 247 5.60 18.53 -8.81
C GLU A 247 4.74 19.30 -7.78
N SER A 248 4.05 20.37 -8.19
CA SER A 248 3.09 21.09 -7.37
C SER A 248 1.90 20.24 -6.87
N MET A 249 1.71 19.04 -7.42
CA MET A 249 0.70 18.07 -6.98
C MET A 249 1.16 17.18 -5.83
N LEU A 250 2.43 17.24 -5.40
CA LEU A 250 2.91 16.52 -4.22
C LEU A 250 2.10 16.91 -2.97
N GLY A 251 1.65 15.92 -2.20
CA GLY A 251 0.82 16.10 -1.02
C GLY A 251 -0.65 16.40 -1.31
N THR A 252 -1.07 16.32 -2.58
CA THR A 252 -2.47 16.45 -2.99
C THR A 252 -3.08 15.10 -3.37
N SER A 253 -4.36 15.10 -3.71
CA SER A 253 -5.03 13.93 -4.26
C SER A 253 -5.61 14.23 -5.64
N ALA A 254 -5.76 13.21 -6.46
CA ALA A 254 -6.27 13.34 -7.82
C ALA A 254 -7.14 12.16 -8.22
N ILE A 255 -8.10 12.41 -9.10
CA ILE A 255 -8.82 11.36 -9.81
C ILE A 255 -8.03 11.00 -11.06
N VAL A 256 -7.70 9.73 -11.21
CA VAL A 256 -6.86 9.23 -12.30
C VAL A 256 -7.56 8.09 -13.02
N LYS A 257 -7.40 8.04 -14.35
CA LYS A 257 -7.77 6.88 -15.14
C LYS A 257 -6.53 5.99 -15.30
N ILE A 258 -6.64 4.74 -14.89
CA ILE A 258 -5.57 3.76 -15.09
C ILE A 258 -5.49 3.42 -16.58
N THR A 259 -4.33 3.62 -17.19
CA THR A 259 -4.09 3.46 -18.63
C THR A 259 -3.32 2.20 -18.97
N SER A 260 -2.51 1.68 -18.04
CA SER A 260 -1.84 0.40 -18.20
C SER A 260 -1.45 -0.18 -16.84
N VAL A 261 -1.18 -1.49 -16.83
CA VAL A 261 -0.81 -2.23 -15.63
C VAL A 261 0.60 -2.79 -15.78
N GLY A 262 1.45 -2.51 -14.79
CA GLY A 262 2.75 -3.15 -14.64
C GLY A 262 2.72 -4.24 -13.57
N ARG A 263 3.86 -4.88 -13.33
CA ARG A 263 3.98 -5.90 -12.27
C ARG A 263 3.94 -5.30 -10.86
N TRP A 264 4.60 -4.16 -10.68
CA TRP A 264 4.86 -3.54 -9.38
C TRP A 264 3.95 -2.33 -9.12
N SER A 265 3.54 -1.66 -10.18
CA SER A 265 2.72 -0.45 -10.17
C SER A 265 1.78 -0.43 -11.37
N VAL A 266 0.82 0.48 -11.37
CA VAL A 266 -0.01 0.81 -12.53
C VAL A 266 0.30 2.22 -13.01
N PHE A 267 -0.05 2.53 -14.25
CA PHE A 267 0.14 3.86 -14.84
C PHE A 267 -1.21 4.51 -15.06
N GLY A 268 -1.28 5.83 -14.90
CA GLY A 268 -2.52 6.56 -15.09
C GLY A 268 -2.35 7.97 -15.64
N GLU A 269 -3.46 8.52 -16.10
CA GLU A 269 -3.60 9.91 -16.52
C GLU A 269 -4.49 10.65 -15.53
N VAL A 270 -4.05 11.82 -15.07
CA VAL A 270 -4.84 12.68 -14.18
C VAL A 270 -6.03 13.25 -14.95
N ILE A 271 -7.23 13.04 -14.42
CA ILE A 271 -8.48 13.62 -14.94
C ILE A 271 -8.82 14.89 -14.18
N GLU A 272 -8.72 14.86 -12.85
CA GLU A 272 -9.12 15.95 -11.96
C GLU A 272 -8.19 16.04 -10.75
N THR A 273 -7.76 17.25 -10.40
CA THR A 273 -6.98 17.50 -9.18
C THR A 273 -7.91 17.92 -8.05
N LEU A 274 -7.83 17.23 -6.92
CA LEU A 274 -8.59 17.53 -5.71
C LEU A 274 -7.71 18.33 -4.75
N THR A 275 -7.81 19.66 -4.83
CA THR A 275 -7.23 20.60 -3.86
C THR A 275 -8.19 20.83 -2.69
N GLN A 276 -7.63 21.14 -1.51
CA GLN A 276 -8.35 21.42 -0.26
C GLN A 276 -9.48 22.46 -0.38
N ALA A 277 -9.50 23.29 -1.45
CA ALA A 277 -10.52 24.32 -1.67
C ALA A 277 -11.83 23.82 -2.35
N ASN A 278 -11.84 22.63 -2.98
CA ASN A 278 -12.95 22.20 -3.83
C ASN A 278 -13.85 21.10 -3.24
N VAL A 279 -13.60 20.63 -2.01
CA VAL A 279 -14.46 19.61 -1.37
C VAL A 279 -15.65 20.26 -0.66
N LYS A 280 -16.65 20.69 -1.43
CA LYS A 280 -18.02 20.89 -0.92
C LYS A 280 -18.85 19.68 -1.33
N MET A 281 -18.91 18.66 -0.48
CA MET A 281 -19.90 17.59 -0.64
C MET A 281 -21.30 18.15 -0.32
N SER A 282 -22.19 18.06 -1.30
CA SER A 282 -23.64 18.17 -1.09
C SER A 282 -24.11 16.94 -0.29
N PRO A 283 -24.89 17.10 0.79
CA PRO A 283 -25.34 15.97 1.58
C PRO A 283 -26.49 15.26 0.86
N GLU A 284 -26.22 14.06 0.32
CA GLU A 284 -27.26 13.11 -0.02
C GLU A 284 -27.84 12.51 1.28
N LYS A 285 -29.15 12.66 1.46
CA LYS A 285 -29.91 12.12 2.58
C LYS A 285 -29.95 10.59 2.48
N VAL A 286 -29.20 9.90 3.33
CA VAL A 286 -29.45 8.48 3.61
C VAL A 286 -30.50 8.40 4.73
N SER A 287 -31.71 7.99 4.36
CA SER A 287 -32.78 7.66 5.30
C SER A 287 -32.49 6.30 5.95
N ILE A 288 -32.27 6.30 7.27
CA ILE A 288 -32.19 5.08 8.07
C ILE A 288 -33.62 4.55 8.24
N GLN A 289 -33.95 3.45 7.56
CA GLN A 289 -35.09 2.60 7.93
C GLN A 289 -34.62 1.59 8.98
N GLU A 290 -35.27 1.60 10.13
CA GLU A 290 -35.09 0.62 11.21
C GLU A 290 -35.35 -0.81 10.69
N ILE A 291 -34.30 -1.63 10.62
CA ILE A 291 -34.43 -3.08 10.52
C ILE A 291 -34.62 -3.61 11.94
N ARG A 292 -35.87 -3.96 12.29
CA ARG A 292 -36.16 -4.77 13.48
C ARG A 292 -36.00 -6.24 13.13
N SER A 293 -35.07 -6.92 13.81
CA SER A 293 -34.96 -8.39 13.81
C SER A 293 -36.04 -9.05 14.69
N PRO A 294 -36.41 -10.30 14.42
CA PRO A 294 -37.48 -11.00 15.10
C PRO A 294 -36.98 -11.81 16.31
N CYS A 295 -37.94 -12.10 17.20
CA CYS A 295 -37.94 -13.13 18.24
C CYS A 295 -37.26 -12.82 19.59
N SER A 296 -38.11 -12.59 20.59
CA SER A 296 -38.11 -13.41 21.81
C SER A 296 -39.46 -13.32 22.54
N ASN A 297 -40.16 -14.46 22.57
CA ASN A 297 -41.31 -14.71 23.42
C ASN A 297 -40.88 -14.70 24.89
N GLN A 298 -41.65 -14.04 25.75
CA GLN A 298 -41.91 -14.52 27.10
C GLN A 298 -43.39 -14.36 27.42
N TYR A 299 -44.02 -15.49 27.74
CA TYR A 299 -45.33 -15.59 28.34
C TYR A 299 -45.30 -14.92 29.71
N GLU A 300 -46.25 -14.03 30.01
CA GLU A 300 -46.88 -14.02 31.33
C GLU A 300 -48.29 -13.43 31.27
N SER A 301 -49.17 -14.11 32.00
CA SER A 301 -50.62 -14.06 31.98
C SER A 301 -51.18 -12.84 32.71
N CYS A 302 -52.26 -12.22 32.21
CA CYS A 302 -53.47 -12.07 33.03
C CYS A 302 -54.72 -11.65 32.24
N ALA A 303 -55.84 -12.17 32.73
CA ALA A 303 -57.18 -12.12 32.20
C ALA A 303 -57.88 -10.75 32.32
N CYS A 304 -58.76 -10.43 31.38
CA CYS A 304 -60.14 -10.05 31.68
C CYS A 304 -61.05 -10.14 30.43
N SER A 305 -62.15 -10.87 30.61
CA SER A 305 -63.19 -11.17 29.63
C SER A 305 -64.15 -10.01 29.38
N LYS A 306 -64.68 -9.89 28.15
CA LYS A 306 -66.13 -9.83 27.79
C LYS A 306 -66.31 -9.58 26.27
N LYS A 307 -67.07 -10.47 25.62
CA LYS A 307 -67.60 -10.40 24.23
C LYS A 307 -68.93 -9.60 24.18
N PRO A 308 -69.62 -9.39 23.03
CA PRO A 308 -69.20 -9.18 21.62
C PRO A 308 -70.03 -8.10 20.83
N GLY A 309 -69.56 -7.74 19.62
CA GLY A 309 -70.39 -7.44 18.42
C GLY A 309 -70.45 -5.98 17.91
N PRO A 310 -70.89 -5.71 16.66
CA PRO A 310 -70.81 -6.52 15.43
C PRO A 310 -70.13 -5.80 14.25
N CYS A 311 -69.64 -6.60 13.29
CA CYS A 311 -69.25 -6.16 11.96
C CYS A 311 -70.48 -5.82 11.12
N SER A 312 -70.37 -4.80 10.25
CA SER A 312 -71.30 -4.54 9.17
C SER A 312 -70.54 -4.24 7.87
N CYS A 313 -71.05 -4.82 6.80
CA CYS A 313 -70.61 -4.85 5.40
C CYS A 313 -70.59 -3.43 4.76
N GLY A 314 -69.95 -3.12 3.64
CA GLY A 314 -69.77 -3.86 2.39
C GLY A 314 -68.97 -3.05 1.32
N PRO A 315 -69.04 -3.42 0.02
CA PRO A 315 -68.00 -3.23 -1.01
C PRO A 315 -68.26 -2.07 -1.99
N ASP A 316 -67.37 -1.94 -3.01
CA ASP A 316 -67.39 -1.08 -4.22
C ASP A 316 -66.33 0.05 -4.17
N SER A 317 -65.51 0.36 -5.18
CA SER A 317 -65.35 -0.09 -6.57
C SER A 317 -64.00 0.43 -7.08
N CYS A 318 -63.31 -0.35 -7.92
CA CYS A 318 -62.16 0.10 -8.72
C CYS A 318 -62.62 1.01 -9.88
N ARG A 319 -61.83 2.05 -10.22
CA ARG A 319 -61.59 2.61 -11.58
C ARG A 319 -60.64 3.81 -11.50
N GLY A 320 -59.47 3.75 -12.18
CA GLY A 320 -59.08 4.60 -13.34
C GLY A 320 -58.34 5.87 -12.89
N GLN A 321 -57.24 6.38 -13.46
CA GLN A 321 -56.71 6.38 -14.83
C GLN A 321 -55.22 6.78 -14.82
N ASP A 322 -54.46 6.29 -15.80
CA ASP A 322 -53.14 6.76 -16.23
C ASP A 322 -53.20 8.12 -16.97
N ARG A 323 -52.20 8.98 -16.76
CA ARG A 323 -51.76 10.00 -17.73
C ARG A 323 -50.23 10.11 -17.74
N LEU A 324 -49.66 9.85 -18.91
CA LEU A 324 -48.30 10.20 -19.34
C LEU A 324 -48.25 11.69 -19.71
N GLU A 325 -47.19 12.39 -19.31
CA GLU A 325 -46.75 13.64 -19.92
C GLU A 325 -45.31 13.49 -20.41
N GLU A 326 -45.11 13.91 -21.67
CA GLU A 326 -43.92 13.82 -22.49
C GLU A 326 -43.32 15.22 -22.60
N CYS A 327 -42.00 15.39 -22.40
CA CYS A 327 -41.31 16.68 -22.53
C CYS A 327 -40.29 16.64 -23.67
N THR A 328 -40.48 17.55 -24.62
CA THR A 328 -39.65 17.80 -25.82
C THR A 328 -38.36 18.56 -25.50
N VAL A 329 -37.24 18.18 -26.14
CA VAL A 329 -35.95 18.90 -26.11
C VAL A 329 -35.62 19.44 -27.51
N SER A 330 -35.32 20.73 -27.62
CA SER A 330 -34.85 21.40 -28.85
C SER A 330 -33.31 21.54 -28.88
N ARG A 331 -32.70 21.21 -30.03
CA ARG A 331 -31.29 21.43 -30.38
C ARG A 331 -31.00 22.89 -30.75
N ASN A 332 -29.78 23.35 -30.47
CA ASN A 332 -29.09 24.36 -31.27
C ASN A 332 -27.61 23.98 -31.39
N ASP A 333 -27.17 23.79 -32.64
CA ASP A 333 -25.81 23.48 -33.10
C ASP A 333 -25.12 24.78 -33.57
N SER A 334 -23.91 25.13 -33.10
CA SER A 334 -22.94 25.96 -33.85
C SER A 334 -21.56 26.17 -33.16
N TRP A 335 -20.77 25.14 -32.80
CA TRP A 335 -19.35 25.32 -32.43
C TRP A 335 -18.49 24.04 -32.67
N MET A 336 -18.56 23.46 -33.88
CA MET A 336 -17.79 22.25 -34.21
C MET A 336 -17.10 22.35 -35.57
N GLU A 337 -16.00 23.09 -35.67
CA GLU A 337 -15.08 22.91 -36.81
C GLU A 337 -13.59 23.21 -36.49
N ASP A 338 -13.27 23.94 -35.41
CA ASP A 338 -11.87 24.27 -35.07
C ASP A 338 -11.20 23.25 -34.10
N ARG A 339 -11.96 22.32 -33.52
CA ARG A 339 -11.44 21.29 -32.57
C ARG A 339 -10.79 20.09 -33.25
N ASN A 340 -11.25 19.72 -34.45
CA ASN A 340 -10.82 18.48 -35.12
C ASN A 340 -9.40 18.56 -35.69
N ARG A 341 -8.96 19.76 -36.10
CA ARG A 341 -7.63 19.97 -36.69
C ARG A 341 -6.49 19.88 -35.65
N LYS A 342 -6.75 20.34 -34.41
CA LYS A 342 -5.82 20.20 -33.27
C LYS A 342 -5.69 18.75 -32.79
N ASN A 343 -6.79 17.99 -32.82
CA ASN A 343 -6.80 16.57 -32.49
C ASN A 343 -6.02 15.73 -33.51
N LEU A 344 -6.07 16.08 -34.80
CA LEU A 344 -5.31 15.37 -35.83
C LEU A 344 -3.79 15.60 -35.72
N ILE A 345 -3.36 16.83 -35.42
CA ILE A 345 -1.94 17.15 -35.21
C ILE A 345 -1.43 16.47 -33.94
N SER A 346 -2.22 16.48 -32.86
CA SER A 346 -1.90 15.75 -31.62
C SER A 346 -1.81 14.24 -31.85
N TRP A 347 -2.72 13.67 -32.67
CA TRP A 347 -2.71 12.26 -33.06
C TRP A 347 -1.49 11.88 -33.94
N LEU A 348 -1.10 12.74 -34.88
CA LEU A 348 0.08 12.54 -35.72
C LEU A 348 1.39 12.64 -34.92
N LEU A 349 1.47 13.57 -33.96
CA LEU A 349 2.60 13.67 -33.02
C LEU A 349 2.66 12.45 -32.09
N ARG A 350 1.51 11.87 -31.72
CA ARG A 350 1.39 10.63 -30.91
C ARG A 350 1.81 9.38 -31.70
N GLN A 351 1.48 9.29 -32.98
CA GLN A 351 1.92 8.21 -33.87
C GLN A 351 3.44 8.20 -34.07
N ARG A 352 4.06 9.38 -34.23
CA ARG A 352 5.52 9.51 -34.39
C ARG A 352 6.28 9.15 -33.10
N ARG A 353 5.77 9.59 -31.94
CA ARG A 353 6.34 9.29 -30.62
C ARG A 353 6.19 7.82 -30.22
N ASN A 354 5.09 7.15 -30.62
CA ASN A 354 4.93 5.71 -30.42
C ASN A 354 5.89 4.87 -31.27
N HIS A 355 6.22 5.34 -32.48
CA HIS A 355 7.20 4.67 -33.33
C HIS A 355 8.63 4.83 -32.77
N GLU A 356 8.97 6.00 -32.22
CA GLU A 356 10.23 6.25 -31.52
C GLU A 356 10.31 5.45 -30.21
N ASN A 357 9.25 5.39 -29.41
CA ASN A 357 9.21 4.59 -28.18
C ASN A 357 9.34 3.09 -28.46
N LYS A 358 8.74 2.57 -29.54
CA LYS A 358 8.89 1.16 -29.94
C LYS A 358 10.32 0.85 -30.43
N GLN A 359 11.01 1.84 -31.01
CA GLN A 359 12.41 1.73 -31.40
C GLN A 359 13.35 1.80 -30.18
N VAL A 360 13.03 2.66 -29.20
CA VAL A 360 13.73 2.78 -27.93
C VAL A 360 13.55 1.52 -27.09
N GLU A 361 12.34 0.98 -26.99
CA GLU A 361 12.04 -0.24 -26.25
C GLU A 361 12.71 -1.47 -26.88
N ASN A 362 12.72 -1.58 -28.21
CA ASN A 362 13.50 -2.60 -28.91
C ASN A 362 15.02 -2.42 -28.69
N SER A 363 15.53 -1.18 -28.62
CA SER A 363 16.94 -0.90 -28.34
C SER A 363 17.34 -1.16 -26.88
N ILE A 364 16.42 -0.97 -25.93
CA ILE A 364 16.60 -1.30 -24.50
C ILE A 364 16.53 -2.81 -24.31
N THR A 365 15.65 -3.51 -25.03
CA THR A 365 15.55 -4.98 -24.97
C THR A 365 16.77 -5.64 -25.63
N LEU A 366 17.30 -5.07 -26.72
CA LEU A 366 18.60 -5.48 -27.29
C LEU A 366 19.77 -5.11 -26.37
N GLY A 367 19.71 -3.95 -25.72
CA GLY A 367 20.70 -3.46 -24.75
C GLY A 367 20.75 -4.28 -23.47
N LEU A 368 19.61 -4.82 -23.01
CA LEU A 368 19.51 -5.74 -21.87
C LEU A 368 20.02 -7.14 -22.23
N LYS A 369 19.81 -7.60 -23.47
CA LYS A 369 20.37 -8.87 -23.96
C LYS A 369 21.90 -8.81 -24.09
N ASN A 370 22.45 -7.68 -24.54
CA ASN A 370 23.91 -7.47 -24.59
C ASN A 370 24.54 -7.21 -23.20
N LYS A 371 23.75 -6.80 -22.19
CA LYS A 371 24.25 -6.59 -20.82
C LYS A 371 24.41 -7.89 -20.02
N GLN A 372 23.87 -9.00 -20.50
CA GLN A 372 24.09 -10.32 -19.90
C GLN A 372 25.42 -10.95 -20.35
N ASP A 373 26.00 -10.49 -21.48
CA ASP A 373 27.25 -11.00 -22.04
C ASP A 373 28.49 -10.12 -21.76
N TRP A 374 28.34 -8.96 -21.10
CA TRP A 374 29.46 -8.03 -20.80
C TRP A 374 29.98 -8.08 -19.35
N ALA A 375 29.53 -9.03 -18.51
CA ALA A 375 30.00 -9.19 -17.13
C ALA A 375 31.39 -9.87 -17.02
N LEU A 376 32.24 -9.71 -18.04
CA LEU A 376 33.64 -10.14 -18.08
C LEU A 376 34.45 -9.07 -18.82
N GLY A 377 34.90 -8.05 -18.07
CA GLY A 377 35.99 -7.15 -18.50
C GLY A 377 35.54 -5.73 -18.86
N GLY A 378 35.76 -4.79 -17.95
CA GLY A 378 35.69 -3.36 -18.25
C GLY A 378 35.50 -2.50 -17.00
N TRP A 379 36.59 -2.18 -16.29
CA TRP A 379 36.55 -1.16 -15.25
C TRP A 379 36.38 0.22 -15.90
N GLY A 380 35.50 1.06 -15.34
CA GLY A 380 35.18 2.36 -15.91
C GLY A 380 36.33 3.37 -15.75
N ILE A 381 36.34 4.39 -16.61
CA ILE A 381 37.31 5.50 -16.59
C ILE A 381 37.32 6.20 -15.21
N VAL A 382 36.15 6.27 -14.56
CA VAL A 382 36.00 6.85 -13.21
C VAL A 382 36.69 5.99 -12.14
N ASP A 383 36.61 4.66 -12.26
CA ASP A 383 37.26 3.73 -11.33
C ASP A 383 38.80 3.80 -11.46
N MET A 384 39.30 3.98 -12.69
CA MET A 384 40.73 4.18 -12.95
C MET A 384 41.24 5.50 -12.39
N ALA A 385 40.47 6.59 -12.51
CA ALA A 385 40.84 7.88 -11.93
C ALA A 385 40.89 7.82 -10.39
N LEU A 386 39.96 7.08 -9.77
CA LEU A 386 39.93 6.91 -8.31
C LEU A 386 41.14 6.09 -7.81
N LEU A 387 41.49 5.01 -8.50
CA LEU A 387 42.67 4.20 -8.18
C LEU A 387 43.98 4.96 -8.35
N VAL A 388 44.11 5.76 -9.42
CA VAL A 388 45.29 6.62 -9.64
C VAL A 388 45.39 7.66 -8.51
N GLY A 389 44.28 8.25 -8.10
CA GLY A 389 44.23 9.16 -6.96
C GLY A 389 44.72 8.51 -5.66
N ILE A 390 44.24 7.31 -5.35
CA ILE A 390 44.65 6.55 -4.16
C ILE A 390 46.15 6.20 -4.22
N LEU A 391 46.67 5.78 -5.38
CA LEU A 391 48.07 5.44 -5.55
C LEU A 391 48.99 6.65 -5.36
N VAL A 392 48.63 7.80 -5.93
CA VAL A 392 49.41 9.04 -5.79
C VAL A 392 49.42 9.49 -4.33
N SER A 393 48.27 9.48 -3.63
CA SER A 393 48.22 9.81 -2.20
C SER A 393 49.09 8.88 -1.37
N PHE A 394 49.08 7.57 -1.65
CA PHE A 394 49.93 6.61 -0.95
C PHE A 394 51.43 6.88 -1.15
N LEU A 395 51.86 7.14 -2.39
CA LEU A 395 53.27 7.42 -2.70
C LEU A 395 53.77 8.72 -2.05
N VAL A 396 52.91 9.75 -1.99
CA VAL A 396 53.24 11.01 -1.30
C VAL A 396 53.44 10.77 0.20
N ILE A 397 52.58 9.98 0.84
CA ILE A 397 52.71 9.64 2.26
C ILE A 397 54.04 8.90 2.52
N VAL A 398 54.37 7.91 1.70
CA VAL A 398 55.63 7.16 1.81
C VAL A 398 56.84 8.08 1.64
N ALA A 399 56.82 8.98 0.65
CA ALA A 399 57.90 9.93 0.42
C ALA A 399 58.09 10.90 1.60
N VAL A 400 57.01 11.36 2.22
CA VAL A 400 57.07 12.22 3.42
C VAL A 400 57.67 11.46 4.60
N ILE A 401 57.25 10.20 4.83
CA ILE A 401 57.81 9.36 5.90
C ILE A 401 59.30 9.15 5.69
N MET A 402 59.71 8.76 4.47
CA MET A 402 61.12 8.58 4.12
C MET A 402 61.94 9.87 4.29
N HIS A 403 61.36 11.03 3.95
CA HIS A 403 62.04 12.31 4.13
C HIS A 403 62.20 12.69 5.61
N LEU A 404 61.19 12.39 6.44
CA LEU A 404 61.26 12.60 7.89
C LEU A 404 62.29 11.67 8.53
N GLU A 405 62.30 10.39 8.17
CA GLU A 405 63.29 9.42 8.65
C GLU A 405 64.71 9.81 8.24
N PHE A 406 64.91 10.22 6.98
CA PHE A 406 66.20 10.69 6.49
C PHE A 406 66.67 11.96 7.23
N ARG A 407 65.78 12.90 7.53
CA ARG A 407 66.11 14.08 8.36
C ARG A 407 66.48 13.69 9.79
N THR A 408 65.82 12.71 10.38
CA THR A 408 66.18 12.23 11.72
C THR A 408 67.52 11.48 11.75
N LEU A 409 67.90 10.82 10.67
CA LEU A 409 69.20 10.16 10.52
C LEU A 409 70.36 11.15 10.30
N LEU A 410 70.12 12.28 9.63
CA LEU A 410 71.12 13.34 9.47
C LEU A 410 71.28 14.26 10.70
N SER A 411 70.36 14.18 11.65
CA SER A 411 70.40 14.96 12.91
C SER A 411 71.06 14.20 14.07
N LYS A 412 71.50 12.96 13.85
CA LYS A 412 72.33 12.15 14.77
C LYS A 412 73.73 12.03 14.18
#